data_AF-A0A3D4YJ63-F1
#
_entry.id   AF-A0A3D4YJ63-F1
#
_cell.length_a   1.000
_cell.length_b   1.000
_cell.length_c   1.000
_cell.angle_alpha   90.00
_cell.angle_beta   90.00
_cell.angle_gamma   90.00
#
_symmetry.space_group_name_H-M   'P 1'
#
loop_
_entity.id
_entity.type
_entity.pdbx_description
1 polymer ?
#
loop_
_entity_poly.entity_id
_entity_poly.type
_entity_poly.pdbx_seq_one_letter_code
_entity_poly.pdbx_strand_id
1 'polypeptide(L)'
;MNSLTRLFALTLIVSACGSPSPQVEAAISAQDPSGARRLPTGARLDPAGVSYDLGSMPLAMTLSPEKNRVIVLLNGWREQGIQVVERASGRVLQKIPLPAVFLGIAFSPDGKSLYVSGGDEDVIYRFDW
;
A
#
# COMPACT_ATOMS: atom_id res chain seq x y z
N MET A 1 -27.08 21.56 -47.69
CA MET A 1 -27.04 22.52 -46.57
C MET A 1 -27.15 21.79 -45.23
N ASN A 2 -26.14 21.71 -44.36
CA ASN A 2 -24.78 21.20 -44.53
C ASN A 2 -24.46 20.43 -43.23
N SER A 3 -24.02 19.18 -43.37
CA SER A 3 -23.67 18.23 -42.30
C SER A 3 -22.37 18.59 -41.56
N LEU A 4 -21.89 19.83 -41.63
CA LEU A 4 -20.55 20.22 -41.16
C LEU A 4 -20.53 21.07 -39.88
N THR A 5 -21.68 21.46 -39.32
CA THR A 5 -21.71 22.34 -38.13
C THR A 5 -21.89 21.62 -36.79
N ARG A 6 -22.03 20.29 -36.77
CA ARG A 6 -22.11 19.51 -35.51
C ARG A 6 -20.80 18.86 -35.07
N LEU A 7 -19.74 18.93 -35.89
CA LEU A 7 -18.47 18.24 -35.60
C LEU A 7 -17.43 19.10 -34.86
N PHE A 8 -17.68 20.41 -34.65
CA PHE A 8 -16.72 21.32 -34.00
C PHE A 8 -16.97 21.56 -32.50
N ALA A 9 -18.04 21.02 -31.92
CA ALA A 9 -18.34 21.20 -30.50
C ALA A 9 -17.82 20.05 -29.60
N LEU A 10 -17.23 18.99 -30.18
CA LEU A 10 -16.83 17.79 -29.42
C LEU A 10 -15.33 17.69 -29.12
N THR A 11 -14.50 18.61 -29.63
CA THR A 11 -13.03 18.54 -29.47
C THR A 11 -12.47 19.39 -28.34
N LEU A 12 -13.30 20.15 -27.61
CA LEU A 12 -12.82 21.08 -26.56
C LEU A 12 -13.10 20.64 -25.11
N ILE A 13 -13.57 19.42 -24.87
CA ILE A 13 -13.85 18.91 -23.51
C ILE A 13 -12.84 17.83 -23.05
N VAL A 14 -11.96 17.34 -23.93
CA VAL A 14 -11.10 16.19 -23.61
C VAL A 14 -9.81 16.56 -22.86
N SER A 15 -9.43 17.85 -22.74
CA SER A 15 -8.13 18.23 -22.17
C SER A 15 -8.14 18.68 -20.69
N ALA A 16 -9.26 18.54 -19.96
CA ALA A 16 -9.35 19.03 -18.58
C ALA A 16 -9.35 17.94 -17.48
N CYS A 17 -9.33 16.66 -17.85
CA CYS A 17 -9.35 15.55 -16.87
C CYS A 17 -8.22 14.58 -17.16
N GLY A 18 -7.00 14.87 -16.73
CA GLY A 18 -5.91 13.90 -16.91
C GLY A 18 -4.60 14.22 -16.19
N SER A 19 -4.24 15.48 -16.01
CA SER A 19 -3.04 15.84 -15.27
C SER A 19 -3.38 16.21 -13.82
N PRO A 20 -2.70 15.63 -12.82
CA PRO A 20 -2.74 16.14 -11.46
C PRO A 20 -2.34 17.62 -11.47
N SER A 21 -2.91 18.42 -10.57
CA SER A 21 -2.56 19.85 -10.53
C SER A 21 -1.05 20.01 -10.25
N PRO A 22 -0.42 21.10 -10.68
CA PRO A 22 1.00 21.37 -10.40
C PRO A 22 1.33 21.31 -8.89
N GLN A 23 0.34 21.54 -8.02
CA GLN A 23 0.51 21.41 -6.57
C GLN A 23 0.57 19.94 -6.12
N VAL A 24 -0.20 19.05 -6.74
CA VAL A 24 -0.15 17.60 -6.49
C VAL A 24 1.14 17.02 -7.04
N GLU A 25 1.57 17.45 -8.23
CA GLU A 25 2.82 17.01 -8.84
C GLU A 25 4.04 17.50 -8.04
N ALA A 26 4.02 18.73 -7.53
CA ALA A 26 5.05 19.25 -6.63
C ALA A 26 5.05 18.56 -5.24
N ALA A 27 3.87 18.15 -4.73
CA ALA A 27 3.78 17.40 -3.49
C ALA A 27 4.29 15.96 -3.63
N ILE A 28 4.12 15.33 -4.80
CA ILE A 28 4.66 14.01 -5.14
C ILE A 28 6.17 14.11 -5.43
N SER A 29 6.61 15.19 -6.08
CA SER A 29 8.00 15.46 -6.45
C SER A 29 8.88 15.98 -5.30
N ALA A 30 8.36 16.12 -4.09
CA ALA A 30 9.11 16.57 -2.91
C ALA A 30 10.08 15.50 -2.35
N GLN A 31 10.67 14.67 -3.22
CA GLN A 31 11.91 14.00 -2.90
C GLN A 31 13.00 15.06 -2.83
N ASP A 32 13.46 15.34 -1.61
CA ASP A 32 14.66 16.12 -1.36
C ASP A 32 15.82 15.51 -2.18
N PRO A 33 16.66 16.30 -2.88
CA PRO A 33 17.82 15.78 -3.59
C PRO A 33 18.81 15.04 -2.67
N SER A 34 18.72 15.21 -1.35
CA SER A 34 19.45 14.41 -0.35
C SER A 34 18.88 13.00 -0.10
N GLY A 35 17.71 12.68 -0.66
CA GLY A 35 16.97 11.43 -0.42
C GLY A 35 16.14 11.43 0.87
N ALA A 36 16.21 12.48 1.68
CA ALA A 36 15.44 12.58 2.92
C ALA A 36 13.95 12.89 2.65
N ARG A 37 13.06 11.97 3.04
CA ARG A 37 11.61 12.18 2.92
C ARG A 37 11.17 13.31 3.86
N ARG A 38 10.59 14.36 3.29
CA ARG A 38 10.01 15.48 4.05
C ARG A 38 8.57 15.14 4.44
N LEU A 39 8.23 15.34 5.71
CA LEU A 39 6.88 15.15 6.22
C LEU A 39 5.96 16.30 5.80
N PRO A 40 4.62 16.11 5.79
CA PRO A 40 3.67 17.20 5.54
C PRO A 40 3.81 18.38 6.51
N THR A 41 4.37 18.15 7.71
CA THR A 41 4.71 19.19 8.70
C THR A 41 5.93 20.02 8.33
N GLY A 42 6.67 19.64 7.28
CA GLY A 42 7.91 20.27 6.85
C GLY A 42 9.18 19.78 7.56
N ALA A 43 9.04 18.90 8.56
CA ALA A 43 10.16 18.21 9.19
C ALA A 43 10.83 17.21 8.23
N ARG A 44 12.13 16.96 8.45
CA ARG A 44 12.89 15.91 7.74
C ARG A 44 12.98 14.67 8.62
N LEU A 45 12.81 13.50 8.00
CA LEU A 45 13.12 12.25 8.65
C LEU A 45 14.63 12.00 8.60
N ASP A 46 15.20 11.58 9.73
CA ASP A 46 16.52 10.96 9.84
C ASP A 46 16.31 9.47 10.18
N PRO A 47 16.04 8.62 9.17
CA PRO A 47 15.63 7.26 9.43
C PRO A 47 16.85 6.42 9.85
N ALA A 48 16.69 5.65 10.93
CA ALA A 48 17.71 4.69 11.39
C ALA A 48 17.94 3.51 10.43
N GLY A 49 17.23 3.45 9.30
CA GLY A 49 17.30 2.38 8.31
C GLY A 49 16.53 2.70 7.03
N VAL A 50 16.35 1.69 6.19
CA VAL A 50 15.64 1.82 4.92
C VAL A 50 14.14 1.69 5.14
N SER A 51 13.36 2.57 4.49
CA SER A 51 11.91 2.45 4.42
C SER A 51 11.50 1.86 3.07
N TYR A 52 10.54 0.95 3.09
CA TYR A 52 9.99 0.32 1.90
C TYR A 52 8.51 0.65 1.77
N ASP A 53 8.07 0.91 0.55
CA ASP A 53 6.66 1.13 0.28
C ASP A 53 5.89 -0.19 0.41
N LEU A 54 4.81 -0.14 1.18
CA LEU A 54 3.89 -1.23 1.42
C LEU A 54 2.50 -0.85 0.93
N GLY A 55 1.54 -1.76 1.07
CA GLY A 55 0.14 -1.41 0.85
C GLY A 55 -0.41 -0.44 1.89
N SER A 56 -1.66 -0.03 1.69
CA SER A 56 -2.30 1.03 2.48
C SER A 56 -2.59 0.57 3.91
N MET A 57 -2.41 1.49 4.87
CA MET A 57 -2.69 1.33 6.30
C MET A 57 -2.14 0.03 6.92
N PRO A 58 -0.81 -0.14 6.98
CA PRO A 58 -0.20 -1.22 7.75
C PRO A 58 -0.51 -1.03 9.23
N LEU A 59 -1.15 -2.02 9.85
CA LEU A 59 -1.58 -1.95 11.26
C LEU A 59 -0.82 -2.89 12.18
N ALA A 60 -0.39 -4.04 11.66
CA ALA A 60 0.35 -5.03 12.42
C ALA A 60 1.34 -5.77 11.52
N MET A 61 2.39 -6.33 12.12
CA MET A 61 3.34 -7.17 11.42
C MET A 61 3.95 -8.21 12.33
N THR A 62 4.40 -9.31 11.74
CA THR A 62 5.14 -10.36 12.44
C THR A 62 6.26 -10.91 11.57
N LEU A 63 7.31 -11.45 12.19
CA LEU A 63 8.36 -12.17 11.49
C LEU A 63 7.90 -13.58 11.18
N SER A 64 8.31 -14.09 10.02
CA SER A 64 8.21 -15.52 9.77
C SER A 64 9.10 -16.33 10.72
N PRO A 65 8.80 -17.61 10.97
CA PRO A 65 9.62 -18.51 11.80
C PRO A 65 11.09 -18.55 11.38
N GLU A 66 11.36 -18.55 10.08
CA GLU A 66 12.70 -18.52 9.50
C GLU A 66 13.35 -17.12 9.49
N LYS A 67 12.62 -16.09 9.92
CA LYS A 67 13.06 -14.69 10.14
C LYS A 67 13.57 -13.96 8.89
N ASN A 68 13.31 -14.51 7.70
CA ASN A 68 13.70 -13.92 6.41
C ASN A 68 12.52 -13.20 5.73
N ARG A 69 11.29 -13.32 6.25
CA ARG A 69 10.09 -12.58 5.83
C ARG A 69 9.49 -11.78 6.97
N VAL A 70 8.80 -10.71 6.59
CA VAL A 70 7.88 -9.95 7.44
C VAL A 70 6.50 -10.09 6.81
N ILE A 71 5.51 -10.49 7.60
CA ILE A 71 4.12 -10.52 7.18
C ILE A 71 3.48 -9.24 7.72
N VAL A 72 2.89 -8.45 6.84
CA VAL A 72 2.26 -7.17 7.18
C VAL A 72 0.77 -7.25 6.92
N LEU A 73 -0.02 -6.94 7.95
CA LEU A 73 -1.47 -6.83 7.87
C LEU A 73 -1.85 -5.42 7.45
N LEU A 74 -2.66 -5.33 6.40
CA LEU A 74 -3.09 -4.09 5.77
C LEU A 74 -4.61 -3.98 5.86
N ASN A 75 -5.10 -2.90 6.46
CA ASN A 75 -6.54 -2.59 6.57
C ASN A 75 -6.87 -1.27 5.85
N GLY A 76 -6.13 -0.95 4.79
CA GLY A 76 -6.26 0.32 4.09
C GLY A 76 -7.40 0.39 3.10
N TRP A 77 -7.47 1.54 2.42
CA TRP A 77 -8.47 1.79 1.39
C TRP A 77 -8.39 0.77 0.24
N ARG A 78 -9.54 0.20 -0.14
CA ARG A 78 -9.79 -0.77 -1.23
C ARG A 78 -9.20 -2.17 -1.04
N GLU A 79 -7.91 -2.28 -0.74
CA GLU A 79 -7.22 -3.57 -0.61
C GLU A 79 -6.86 -3.83 0.84
N GLN A 80 -7.55 -4.82 1.43
CA GLN A 80 -7.26 -5.35 2.75
C GLN A 80 -6.64 -6.75 2.63
N GLY A 81 -5.95 -7.17 3.68
CA GLY A 81 -5.40 -8.52 3.80
C GLY A 81 -3.97 -8.51 4.31
N ILE A 82 -3.12 -9.38 3.75
CA ILE A 82 -1.72 -9.48 4.16
C ILE A 82 -0.75 -9.39 2.98
N GLN A 83 0.42 -8.85 3.25
CA GLN A 83 1.58 -8.89 2.36
C GLN A 83 2.70 -9.71 3.00
N VAL A 84 3.32 -10.58 2.22
CA VAL A 84 4.56 -11.27 2.60
C VAL A 84 5.72 -10.50 1.99
N VAL A 85 6.61 -9.99 2.83
CA VAL A 85 7.71 -9.09 2.43
C VAL A 85 9.05 -9.76 2.72
N GLU A 86 9.96 -9.73 1.76
CA GLU A 86 11.34 -10.15 1.98
C GLU A 86 12.07 -9.15 2.87
N ARG A 87 12.57 -9.61 4.00
CA ARG A 87 13.14 -8.72 5.03
C ARG A 87 14.39 -7.98 4.56
N ALA A 88 15.23 -8.61 3.73
CA ALA A 88 16.50 -8.03 3.30
C ALA A 88 16.33 -6.91 2.28
N SER A 89 15.40 -7.08 1.33
CA SER A 89 15.23 -6.20 0.18
C SER A 89 13.98 -5.31 0.27
N GLY A 90 13.08 -5.58 1.23
CA GLY A 90 11.77 -4.94 1.31
C GLY A 90 10.81 -5.31 0.20
N ARG A 91 11.17 -6.27 -0.66
CA ARG A 91 10.35 -6.66 -1.81
C ARG A 91 9.10 -7.41 -1.33
N VAL A 92 7.93 -6.95 -1.75
CA VAL A 92 6.67 -7.68 -1.57
C VAL A 92 6.71 -8.94 -2.44
N LEU A 93 6.74 -10.11 -1.79
CA LEU A 93 6.76 -11.42 -2.44
C LEU A 93 5.36 -11.88 -2.82
N GLN A 94 4.38 -11.57 -1.97
CA GLN A 94 3.01 -12.00 -2.15
C GLN A 94 2.05 -10.97 -1.56
N LYS A 95 0.89 -10.83 -2.22
CA LYS A 95 -0.27 -10.12 -1.71
C LYS A 95 -1.41 -11.13 -1.60
N ILE A 96 -2.05 -11.20 -0.43
CA ILE A 96 -3.18 -12.08 -0.18
C ILE A 96 -4.34 -11.18 0.22
N PRO A 97 -5.25 -10.86 -0.72
CA PRO A 97 -6.44 -10.10 -0.43
C PRO A 97 -7.35 -10.89 0.53
N LEU A 98 -7.91 -10.21 1.52
CA LEU A 98 -8.94 -10.75 2.41
C LEU A 98 -10.12 -9.77 2.48
N PRO A 99 -11.35 -10.27 2.72
CA PRO A 99 -12.54 -9.42 2.83
C PRO A 99 -12.37 -8.35 3.91
N ALA A 100 -11.87 -8.75 5.08
CA ALA A 100 -11.49 -7.84 6.15
C ALA A 100 -10.36 -8.40 7.02
N VAL A 101 -9.62 -7.50 7.67
CA VAL A 101 -8.60 -7.83 8.67
C VAL A 101 -8.45 -6.71 9.71
N PHE A 102 -8.09 -7.03 10.96
CA PHE A 102 -7.81 -5.99 11.95
C PHE A 102 -6.85 -6.46 13.07
N LEU A 103 -5.65 -5.85 13.14
CA LEU A 103 -4.59 -5.98 14.16
C LEU A 103 -4.04 -7.39 14.48
N GLY A 104 -4.88 -8.43 14.56
CA GLY A 104 -4.51 -9.77 14.96
C GLY A 104 -3.74 -10.52 13.87
N ILE A 105 -2.46 -10.76 14.11
CA ILE A 105 -1.61 -11.62 13.28
C ILE A 105 -0.59 -12.35 14.15
N ALA A 106 -0.51 -13.68 14.03
CA ALA A 106 0.43 -14.48 14.82
C ALA A 106 0.78 -15.81 14.14
N PHE A 107 2.01 -16.27 14.34
CA PHE A 107 2.41 -17.64 14.01
C PHE A 107 2.05 -18.60 15.15
N SER A 108 1.73 -19.84 14.80
CA SER A 108 1.68 -20.95 15.76
C SER A 108 3.06 -21.16 16.39
N PRO A 109 3.13 -21.71 17.62
CA PRO A 109 4.41 -22.00 18.28
C PRO A 109 5.33 -22.93 17.49
N ASP A 110 4.77 -23.83 16.67
CA ASP A 110 5.53 -24.73 15.80
C ASP A 110 5.96 -24.09 14.48
N GLY A 111 5.52 -22.86 14.20
CA GLY A 111 5.83 -22.10 13.00
C GLY A 111 5.15 -22.61 11.72
N LYS A 112 4.24 -23.59 11.78
CA LYS A 112 3.62 -24.19 10.58
C LYS A 112 2.34 -23.49 10.14
N SER A 113 1.85 -22.53 10.91
CA SER A 113 0.60 -21.86 10.61
C SER A 113 0.65 -20.38 10.97
N LEU A 114 0.11 -19.57 10.08
CA LEU A 114 -0.16 -18.16 10.33
C LEU A 114 -1.65 -17.98 10.58
N TYR A 115 -2.00 -17.27 11.66
CA TYR A 115 -3.36 -16.87 11.99
C TYR A 115 -3.52 -15.36 11.78
N VAL A 116 -4.63 -14.97 11.14
CA VAL A 116 -4.97 -13.58 10.83
C VAL A 116 -6.42 -13.33 11.23
N SER A 117 -6.66 -12.29 12.04
CA SER A 117 -8.01 -11.85 12.40
C SER A 117 -8.73 -11.32 11.16
N GLY A 118 -9.97 -11.75 10.96
CA GLY A 118 -10.85 -11.30 9.88
C GLY A 118 -11.56 -9.97 10.14
N GLY A 119 -11.16 -9.19 11.14
CA GLY A 119 -11.79 -7.89 11.41
C GLY A 119 -13.27 -8.03 11.78
N ASP A 120 -14.13 -7.36 11.03
CA ASP A 120 -15.59 -7.34 11.20
C ASP A 120 -16.31 -8.59 10.66
N GLU A 121 -15.58 -9.52 10.04
CA GLU A 121 -16.14 -10.79 9.52
C GLU A 121 -16.32 -11.88 10.61
N ASP A 122 -15.92 -11.62 11.87
CA ASP A 122 -16.00 -12.57 13.00
C ASP A 122 -15.35 -13.94 12.71
N VAL A 123 -14.22 -13.92 12.00
CA VAL A 123 -13.44 -15.11 11.65
C VAL A 123 -11.97 -14.94 11.99
N ILE A 124 -11.26 -16.08 12.07
CA ILE A 124 -9.81 -16.15 12.06
C ILE A 124 -9.40 -16.99 10.86
N TYR A 125 -8.65 -16.39 9.93
CA TYR A 125 -8.04 -17.11 8.83
C TYR A 125 -6.81 -17.86 9.31
N ARG A 126 -6.66 -19.11 8.85
CA ARG A 126 -5.47 -19.93 9.05
C ARG A 126 -4.81 -20.21 7.70
N PHE A 127 -3.53 -19.94 7.59
CA PHE A 127 -2.70 -20.28 6.44
C PHE A 127 -1.67 -21.31 6.87
N ASP A 128 -1.43 -22.32 6.03
CA ASP A 128 -0.25 -23.17 6.18
C ASP A 128 0.99 -22.36 5.76
N TRP A 129 2.09 -22.54 6.50
CA TRP A 129 3.34 -21.83 6.31
C TRP A 129 4.49 -22.78 5.97
#